data_AF-A0A1Q6F101-F1
#
_entry.id   AF-A0A1Q6F101-F1
#
_cell.length_a   1.000
_cell.length_b   1.000
_cell.length_c   1.000
_cell.angle_alpha   90.00
_cell.angle_beta   90.00
_cell.angle_gamma   90.00
#
_symmetry.space_group_name_H-M   'P 1'
#
loop_
_entity.id
_entity.type
_entity.pdbx_description
1 polymer ?
#
loop_
_entity_poly.entity_id
_entity_poly.type
_entity_poly.pdbx_seq_one_letter_code
_entity_poly.pdbx_strand_id
1 'polypeptide(L)'
;MLSVAALAAMVSQGRTDGIGRQMPRRAYDFVNSIGVNTHFGYYDTQYGLYEEVLRPRLLELGVKHIRDGTFNDDVARKYRDVGESGVRLLLITSAERVAGQAEAIGPMLWGVEAENEPDGTTASV
;
A
#
# COMPACT_ATOMS: atom_id res chain seq x y z
N MET A 1 -36.63 35.66 23.17
CA MET A 1 -35.38 34.88 23.17
C MET A 1 -35.74 33.42 23.36
N LEU A 2 -35.25 32.57 22.45
CA LEU A 2 -35.57 31.15 22.34
C LEU A 2 -35.11 30.39 23.59
N SER A 3 -35.91 29.45 24.08
CA SER A 3 -35.35 28.17 24.50
C SER A 3 -36.33 27.07 24.09
N VAL A 4 -36.13 26.56 22.87
CA VAL A 4 -36.69 25.29 22.40
C VAL A 4 -35.91 24.19 23.11
N ALA A 5 -36.27 23.93 24.36
CA ALA A 5 -35.67 22.87 25.17
C ALA A 5 -36.77 22.08 25.87
N ALA A 6 -37.70 21.52 25.08
CA ALA A 6 -38.52 20.35 25.42
C ALA A 6 -39.64 20.22 24.38
N LEU A 7 -39.31 19.77 23.16
CA LEU A 7 -40.33 19.16 22.31
C LEU A 7 -39.79 17.84 21.78
N ALA A 8 -40.21 16.79 22.47
CA ALA A 8 -40.31 15.42 21.99
C ALA A 8 -39.04 14.81 21.39
N ALA A 9 -38.17 14.34 22.28
CA ALA A 9 -37.55 13.04 22.06
C ALA A 9 -38.66 12.00 21.78
N MET A 10 -38.39 11.08 20.86
CA MET A 10 -39.26 9.98 20.39
C MET A 10 -40.21 10.32 19.22
N VAL A 11 -39.68 10.27 18.00
CA VAL A 11 -40.15 9.38 16.90
C VAL A 11 -39.47 9.82 15.60
N SER A 12 -38.59 8.97 15.08
CA SER A 12 -38.41 8.66 13.65
C SER A 12 -37.25 7.66 13.57
N GLN A 13 -37.52 6.36 13.54
CA GLN A 13 -37.54 5.58 12.30
C GLN A 13 -36.24 5.73 11.48
N GLY A 14 -35.45 4.71 11.24
CA GLY A 14 -35.51 3.30 11.58
C GLY A 14 -34.10 2.75 11.45
N ARG A 15 -33.84 1.60 12.07
CA ARG A 15 -32.68 0.79 11.68
C ARG A 15 -32.86 0.46 10.20
N THR A 16 -32.12 1.17 9.36
CA THR A 16 -31.60 0.55 8.16
C THR A 16 -30.60 -0.50 8.65
N ASP A 17 -31.12 -1.63 9.12
CA ASP A 17 -30.43 -2.90 8.98
C ASP A 17 -30.45 -3.19 7.47
N GLY A 18 -29.77 -2.33 6.71
CA GLY A 18 -29.58 -2.46 5.29
C GLY A 18 -28.94 -3.81 5.12
N ILE A 19 -29.58 -4.66 4.33
CA ILE A 19 -29.13 -6.00 3.92
C ILE A 19 -27.61 -6.01 4.02
N GLY A 20 -27.09 -6.53 5.13
CA GLY A 20 -25.70 -6.32 5.48
C GLY A 20 -24.90 -6.91 4.34
N ARG A 21 -24.22 -6.05 3.57
CA ARG A 21 -23.45 -6.46 2.41
C ARG A 21 -22.41 -7.44 2.93
N GLN A 22 -22.72 -8.73 2.86
CA GLN A 22 -21.79 -9.77 3.27
C GLN A 22 -20.66 -9.72 2.25
N MET A 23 -19.54 -9.15 2.64
CA MET A 23 -18.35 -9.26 1.83
C MET A 23 -17.94 -10.73 1.81
N PRO A 24 -17.73 -11.32 0.63
CA PRO A 24 -17.25 -12.70 0.52
C PRO A 24 -15.82 -12.74 1.06
N ARG A 25 -15.67 -12.95 2.38
CA ARG A 25 -14.41 -12.76 3.12
C ARG A 25 -13.24 -13.48 2.46
N ARG A 26 -13.41 -14.74 2.05
CA ARG A 26 -12.34 -15.50 1.38
C ARG A 26 -11.88 -14.88 0.06
N ALA A 27 -12.80 -14.41 -0.77
CA ALA A 27 -12.45 -13.76 -2.04
C ALA A 27 -11.80 -12.39 -1.79
N TYR A 28 -12.32 -11.66 -0.78
CA TYR A 28 -11.73 -10.40 -0.33
C TYR A 28 -10.30 -10.60 0.18
N ASP A 29 -10.08 -11.55 1.08
CA ASP A 29 -8.77 -11.88 1.64
C ASP A 29 -7.81 -12.37 0.54
N PHE A 30 -8.30 -13.17 -0.40
CA PHE A 30 -7.51 -13.62 -1.55
C PHE A 30 -7.05 -12.46 -2.44
N VAL A 31 -7.96 -11.55 -2.84
CA VAL A 31 -7.58 -10.38 -3.65
C VAL A 31 -6.58 -9.49 -2.89
N ASN A 32 -6.79 -9.31 -1.58
CA ASN A 32 -5.87 -8.55 -0.73
C ASN A 32 -4.59 -9.32 -0.36
N SER A 33 -4.39 -10.55 -0.85
CA SER A 33 -3.10 -11.26 -0.70
C SER A 33 -2.18 -11.02 -1.90
N ILE A 34 -2.70 -10.49 -3.00
CA ILE A 34 -1.95 -10.25 -4.24
C ILE A 34 -1.12 -8.97 -4.11
N GLY A 35 0.16 -9.07 -4.46
CA GLY A 35 1.07 -7.94 -4.59
C GLY A 35 1.62 -7.78 -6.00
N VAL A 36 2.09 -6.57 -6.32
CA VAL A 36 2.72 -6.24 -7.61
C VAL A 36 4.12 -5.67 -7.41
N ASN A 37 5.05 -6.06 -8.29
CA ASN A 37 6.41 -5.52 -8.26
C ASN A 37 6.46 -4.16 -8.98
N THR A 38 7.02 -3.12 -8.34
CA THR A 38 6.83 -1.73 -8.82
C THR A 38 8.02 -1.08 -9.50
N HIS A 39 9.25 -1.47 -9.18
CA HIS A 39 10.49 -0.89 -9.75
C HIS A 39 10.56 0.64 -9.69
N PHE A 40 10.19 1.25 -8.56
CA PHE A 40 10.14 2.72 -8.41
C PHE A 40 11.47 3.45 -8.63
N GLY A 41 12.58 2.71 -8.61
CA GLY A 41 13.91 3.22 -8.91
C GLY A 41 14.39 3.07 -10.35
N TYR A 42 13.57 2.59 -11.29
CA TYR A 42 13.99 2.34 -12.68
C TYR A 42 13.70 3.59 -13.53
N TYR A 43 14.50 4.63 -13.32
CA TYR A 43 14.25 5.99 -13.81
C TYR A 43 14.29 6.14 -15.34
N ASP A 44 15.05 5.30 -16.04
CA ASP A 44 15.26 5.33 -17.50
C ASP A 44 14.25 4.47 -18.28
N THR A 45 13.21 3.98 -17.60
CA THR A 45 12.14 3.16 -18.18
C THR A 45 10.78 3.84 -18.00
N GLN A 46 9.70 3.21 -18.46
CA GLN A 46 8.34 3.68 -18.18
C GLN A 46 8.02 3.72 -16.67
N TYR A 47 8.77 3.01 -15.84
CA TYR A 47 8.66 3.10 -14.38
C TYR A 47 9.15 4.45 -13.82
N GLY A 48 9.95 5.20 -14.59
CA GLY A 48 10.39 6.56 -14.22
C GLY A 48 9.26 7.59 -14.20
N LEU A 49 8.16 7.33 -14.91
CA LEU A 49 7.00 8.22 -15.03
C LEU A 49 6.05 8.06 -13.80
N TYR A 50 6.58 8.35 -12.62
CA TYR A 50 5.89 8.06 -11.36
C TYR A 50 4.56 8.82 -11.23
N GLU A 51 4.57 10.15 -11.36
CA GLU A 51 3.38 10.97 -11.16
C GLU A 51 2.34 10.79 -12.28
N GLU A 52 2.81 10.64 -13.51
CA GLU A 52 1.96 10.58 -14.70
C GLU A 52 1.32 9.21 -14.91
N VAL A 53 2.06 8.14 -14.57
CA VAL A 53 1.68 6.76 -14.91
C VAL A 53 1.63 5.89 -13.65
N LEU A 54 2.75 5.66 -12.96
CA LEU A 54 2.78 4.61 -11.95
C LEU A 54 1.83 4.86 -10.78
N ARG A 55 1.89 6.04 -10.17
CA ARG A 55 1.06 6.40 -9.03
C ARG A 55 -0.43 6.30 -9.35
N PRO A 56 -0.99 7.00 -10.37
CA PRO A 56 -2.42 6.93 -10.64
C PRO A 56 -2.88 5.52 -11.04
N ARG A 57 -2.09 4.78 -11.85
CA ARG A 57 -2.48 3.43 -12.30
C ARG A 57 -2.37 2.38 -11.19
N LEU A 58 -1.40 2.50 -10.29
CA LEU A 58 -1.29 1.64 -9.12
C LEU A 58 -2.49 1.84 -8.18
N LEU A 59 -2.88 3.09 -7.94
CA LEU A 59 -4.05 3.39 -7.10
C LEU A 59 -5.37 2.97 -7.76
N GLU A 60 -5.50 3.14 -9.07
CA GLU A 60 -6.65 2.66 -9.86
C GLU A 60 -6.78 1.13 -9.83
N LEU A 61 -5.65 0.40 -9.91
CA LEU A 61 -5.61 -1.06 -9.82
C LEU A 61 -6.15 -1.56 -8.46
N GLY A 62 -6.02 -0.76 -7.39
CA GLY A 62 -6.63 -1.04 -6.09
C GLY A 62 -5.94 -2.12 -5.26
N VAL A 63 -4.76 -2.58 -5.67
CA VAL A 63 -3.92 -3.52 -4.90
C VAL A 63 -3.53 -2.92 -3.56
N LYS A 64 -3.37 -3.80 -2.55
CA LYS A 64 -2.98 -3.41 -1.19
C LYS A 64 -1.53 -3.71 -0.86
N HIS A 65 -0.85 -4.47 -1.71
CA HIS A 65 0.53 -4.88 -1.50
C HIS A 65 1.38 -4.55 -2.72
N ILE A 66 2.55 -3.97 -2.49
CA ILE A 66 3.60 -3.81 -3.48
C ILE A 66 4.88 -4.50 -3.03
N ARG A 67 5.72 -4.85 -3.99
CA ARG A 67 7.05 -5.41 -3.79
C ARG A 67 8.07 -4.55 -4.53
N ASP A 68 9.18 -4.24 -3.88
CA ASP A 68 10.27 -3.46 -4.48
C ASP A 68 11.56 -3.63 -3.68
N GLY A 69 12.70 -3.35 -4.31
CA GLY A 69 14.04 -3.46 -3.71
C GLY A 69 14.90 -2.21 -3.82
N THR A 70 14.48 -1.20 -4.59
CA THR A 70 15.26 0.05 -4.65
C THR A 70 15.01 0.88 -3.42
N PHE A 71 16.07 1.36 -2.77
CA PHE A 71 15.93 2.24 -1.62
C PHE A 71 16.90 3.42 -1.69
N ASN A 72 16.34 4.62 -1.86
CA ASN A 72 16.98 5.91 -1.75
C ASN A 72 15.92 6.95 -1.33
N ASP A 73 16.30 8.22 -1.14
CA ASP A 73 15.40 9.25 -0.62
C ASP A 73 14.16 9.48 -1.51
N ASP A 74 14.33 9.43 -2.83
CA ASP A 74 13.25 9.59 -3.81
C ASP A 74 12.25 8.42 -3.73
N VAL A 75 12.76 7.19 -3.71
CA VAL A 75 11.91 5.99 -3.61
C VAL A 75 11.25 5.88 -2.23
N ALA A 76 11.95 6.24 -1.16
CA ALA A 76 11.35 6.31 0.18
C ALA A 76 10.21 7.34 0.24
N ARG A 77 10.33 8.47 -0.47
CA ARG A 77 9.22 9.43 -0.64
C ARG A 77 8.05 8.81 -1.40
N LYS A 78 8.31 8.11 -2.51
CA LYS A 78 7.27 7.42 -3.31
C LYS A 78 6.53 6.36 -2.48
N TYR A 79 7.25 5.58 -1.67
CA TYR A 79 6.64 4.63 -0.73
C TYR A 79 5.68 5.35 0.23
N ARG A 80 6.11 6.43 0.88
CA ARG A 80 5.23 7.18 1.79
C ARG A 80 3.97 7.70 1.08
N ASP A 81 4.13 8.27 -0.11
CA ASP A 81 3.00 8.80 -0.89
C ASP A 81 1.95 7.73 -1.24
N VAL A 82 2.33 6.56 -1.76
CA VAL A 82 1.33 5.49 -1.99
C VAL A 82 0.85 4.85 -0.69
N GLY A 83 1.68 4.85 0.36
CA GLY A 83 1.36 4.37 1.70
C GLY A 83 0.22 5.15 2.35
N GLU A 84 0.07 6.44 2.06
CA GLU A 84 -1.07 7.27 2.50
C GLU A 84 -2.41 6.72 2.01
N SER A 85 -2.42 5.96 0.92
CA SER A 85 -3.61 5.29 0.37
C SER A 85 -3.86 3.87 0.94
N GLY A 86 -3.08 3.46 1.94
CA GLY A 86 -3.19 2.16 2.61
C GLY A 86 -2.51 1.01 1.87
N VAL A 87 -1.65 1.30 0.90
CA VAL A 87 -0.75 0.31 0.27
C VAL A 87 0.33 -0.08 1.26
N ARG A 88 0.74 -1.35 1.29
CA ARG A 88 1.82 -1.86 2.13
C ARG A 88 2.96 -2.45 1.28
N LEU A 89 4.19 -2.37 1.79
CA LEU A 89 5.41 -2.76 1.07
C LEU A 89 5.99 -4.06 1.60
N LEU A 90 6.25 -5.02 0.72
CA LEU A 90 7.23 -6.06 0.95
C LEU A 90 8.58 -5.59 0.38
N LEU A 91 9.56 -5.37 1.25
CA LEU A 91 10.87 -4.83 0.89
C LEU A 91 11.87 -5.95 0.60
N ILE A 92 12.46 -5.94 -0.59
CA ILE A 92 13.61 -6.76 -0.94
C ILE A 92 14.86 -6.05 -0.43
N THR A 93 15.59 -6.65 0.51
CA THR A 93 16.82 -6.04 1.03
C THR A 93 17.73 -7.05 1.72
N SER A 94 18.93 -6.59 2.08
CA SER A 94 19.90 -7.34 2.85
C SER A 94 19.68 -7.19 4.36
N ALA A 95 20.19 -8.14 5.14
CA ALA A 95 20.07 -8.14 6.60
C ALA A 95 20.77 -6.93 7.24
N GLU A 96 21.83 -6.42 6.61
CA GLU A 96 22.61 -5.28 7.10
C GLU A 96 21.83 -3.96 6.97
N ARG A 97 20.98 -3.84 5.94
CA ARG A 97 20.28 -2.59 5.61
C ARG A 97 18.87 -2.52 6.19
N VAL A 98 18.26 -3.67 6.49
CA VAL A 98 16.82 -3.76 6.80
C VAL A 98 16.40 -2.89 7.97
N ALA A 99 17.19 -2.79 9.04
CA ALA A 99 16.78 -2.05 10.24
C ALA A 99 16.58 -0.55 9.95
N GLY A 100 17.55 0.08 9.28
CA GLY A 100 17.46 1.52 8.93
C GLY A 100 16.40 1.80 7.86
N GLN A 101 16.24 0.90 6.89
CA GLN A 101 15.19 1.03 5.88
C GLN A 101 13.80 0.87 6.49
N ALA A 102 13.62 -0.09 7.41
CA ALA A 102 12.36 -0.30 8.11
C ALA A 102 11.95 0.93 8.92
N GLU A 103 12.90 1.58 9.60
CA GLU A 103 12.65 2.85 10.30
C GLU A 103 12.18 3.95 9.34
N ALA A 104 12.85 4.10 8.19
CA ALA A 104 12.51 5.12 7.21
C ALA A 104 11.21 4.87 6.43
N ILE A 105 10.83 3.60 6.23
CA ILE A 105 9.56 3.20 5.60
C ILE A 105 8.40 3.31 6.58
N GLY A 106 8.64 2.97 7.85
CA GLY A 106 7.65 3.08 8.91
C GLY A 106 6.46 2.13 8.71
N PRO A 107 5.21 2.55 9.03
CA PRO A 107 4.03 1.68 9.10
C PRO A 107 3.63 1.00 7.78
N MET A 108 4.17 1.47 6.65
CA MET A 108 3.93 0.85 5.36
C MET A 108 4.59 -0.53 5.22
N LEU A 109 5.70 -0.78 5.94
CA LEU A 109 6.44 -2.04 5.82
C LEU A 109 5.56 -3.21 6.27
N TRP A 110 5.21 -4.07 5.33
CA TRP A 110 4.45 -5.31 5.54
C TRP A 110 5.36 -6.48 5.89
N GLY A 111 6.50 -6.56 5.21
CA GLY A 111 7.41 -7.69 5.31
C GLY A 111 8.74 -7.40 4.62
N VAL A 112 9.67 -8.32 4.81
CA VAL A 112 11.03 -8.24 4.26
C VAL A 112 11.31 -9.55 3.54
N GLU A 113 11.89 -9.43 2.35
CA GLU A 113 12.42 -10.53 1.55
C GLU A 113 13.93 -10.34 1.39
N ALA A 114 14.69 -11.43 1.42
CA ALA A 114 16.12 -11.40 1.11
C ALA A 114 16.35 -10.99 -0.36
N GLU A 115 17.57 -10.61 -0.69
CA GLU A 115 17.95 -10.25 -2.06
C GLU A 115 17.53 -11.32 -3.07
N ASN A 116 16.95 -10.88 -4.20
CA ASN A 116 16.54 -11.77 -5.28
C ASN A 116 17.78 -12.36 -5.96
N GLU A 117 17.81 -13.67 -6.15
CA GLU A 117 18.93 -14.39 -6.81
C GLU A 117 20.30 -14.07 -6.17
N PRO A 118 20.50 -14.35 -4.87
CA PRO A 118 21.75 -14.04 -4.18
C PRO A 118 22.95 -14.82 -4.76
N ASP A 119 22.67 -15.93 -5.45
CA ASP A 119 23.61 -16.79 -6.16
C ASP A 119 23.71 -16.48 -7.67
N GLY A 120 22.97 -15.49 -8.18
CA GLY A 120 22.97 -15.06 -9.58
C GLY A 120 24.29 -14.43 -10.08
N THR A 121 25.35 -14.43 -9.26
CA THR A 121 26.72 -14.14 -9.70
C THR A 121 27.31 -15.32 -10.48
N THR A 122 26.75 -15.59 -11.66
CA THR A 122 27.47 -16.29 -12.72
C THR A 122 27.52 -15.42 -13.97
N ALA A 123 28.73 -14.90 -14.20
CA ALA A 123 29.30 -14.43 -15.46
C ALA A 123 28.61 -13.26 -16.19
N SER A 124 29.33 -12.14 -16.20
CA SER A 124 29.38 -11.22 -17.34
C SER A 124 29.26 -11.94 -18.69
N VAL A 125 28.35 -11.43 -19.54
CA VAL A 125 28.52 -11.38 -21.00
C VAL A 125 28.14 -9.98 -21.46
#